data_AF-A0A379DDH9-F1
#
_entry.id   AF-A0A379DDH9-F1
#
_cell.length_a   1.000
_cell.length_b   1.000
_cell.length_c   1.000
_cell.angle_alpha   90.00
_cell.angle_beta   90.00
_cell.angle_gamma   90.00
#
_symmetry.space_group_name_H-M   'P 1'
#
loop_
_entity.id
_entity.type
_entity.pdbx_description
1 polymer ?
#
loop_
_entity_poly.entity_id
_entity_poly.type
_entity_poly.pdbx_seq_one_letter_code
_entity_poly.pdbx_strand_id
1 'polypeptide(L)'
;MSRLELESPSRAKIVIDDIYENLKKRIESSPPGLCPVDTTRAFIEMCHAQTCGKCIPCRVGLQQLKNLLTDVLNGKANMGTLDLIEETAKSISETADCAIGYEAAHMVHRSIVNCRDDYEEHVINGRCICMTTQPVPCVALCPANVDIPGYVALIREHRYADAIALIRKDNPFPTTCGFICEHPCEDRCRRNMVDDSVNIRGLKRFAADMAGKVPTEKCAKSTGKKVAIVGGGPAGLSTAYYLQLMGHQTTVFEMLPGLGGMLRYGIPNYRLPKERLDDDIEAILETGVEVKYGLKIGIDIDLNDLRRDYDAVLITVGASTDKKLGLDGEKSEGIVSAVKFLRDVGMGKLPDISGKRAAVIGGGNVAMDAVRTLVRLNASKVSCVYRRRIADMTALPNEIEGALAEGVEMVTLKAPSRLEIEDGKLKGIWVEPQMISKIKGGRASVVPNGEAEQFIPCEVLVVAIGQNIETEHYEDVGVPIEKGKIFTLPNGGFRGIPGLFAGGDCASGPATVIKAIAAAKVMAANIDEYLGYHHEITCSVDIPEPNIEDKTYCGRVELPEREACMRVLDFNGVELNMNEKAAHQEAARCLRCDHFGFGIFKGGRESIW
;
A
#
# COMPACT_ATOMS: atom_id res chain seq x y z
N MET A 1 -10.60 1.48 58.63
CA MET A 1 -10.38 0.94 57.27
C MET A 1 -11.74 0.89 56.59
N SER A 2 -11.98 1.74 55.59
CA SER A 2 -13.20 1.63 54.77
C SER A 2 -13.18 0.25 54.09
N ARG A 3 -14.34 -0.43 54.06
CA ARG A 3 -14.47 -1.67 53.30
C ARG A 3 -14.17 -1.35 51.83
N LEU A 4 -13.28 -2.12 51.22
CA LEU A 4 -13.07 -2.05 49.77
C LEU A 4 -14.30 -2.67 49.10
N GLU A 5 -14.96 -1.90 48.24
CA GLU A 5 -16.10 -2.36 47.46
C GLU A 5 -15.66 -2.69 46.03
N LEU A 6 -16.25 -3.74 45.45
CA LEU A 6 -16.14 -4.01 44.02
C LEU A 6 -17.14 -3.11 43.29
N GLU A 7 -16.70 -1.94 42.84
CA GLU A 7 -17.54 -1.06 42.03
C GLU A 7 -17.81 -1.69 40.66
N SER A 8 -19.08 -2.02 40.40
CA SER A 8 -19.55 -2.31 39.04
C SER A 8 -19.79 -0.99 38.30
N PRO A 9 -19.43 -0.88 37.01
CA PRO A 9 -19.65 0.34 36.24
C PRO A 9 -21.15 0.66 36.21
N SER A 10 -21.49 1.93 36.46
CA SER A 10 -22.87 2.39 36.34
C SER A 10 -23.35 2.28 34.89
N ARG A 11 -24.67 2.15 34.68
CA ARG A 11 -25.26 2.17 33.33
C ARG A 11 -24.83 3.41 32.54
N ALA A 12 -24.72 4.57 33.20
CA ALA A 12 -24.25 5.79 32.56
C ALA A 12 -22.81 5.67 32.07
N LYS A 13 -21.91 5.08 32.87
CA LYS A 13 -20.51 4.86 32.46
C LYS A 13 -20.43 3.96 31.22
N ILE A 14 -21.17 2.84 31.21
CA ILE A 14 -21.21 1.92 30.07
C ILE A 14 -21.69 2.62 28.79
N VAL A 15 -22.73 3.45 28.88
CA VAL A 15 -23.25 4.20 27.72
C VAL A 15 -22.24 5.25 27.21
N ILE A 16 -21.54 5.93 28.12
CA ILE A 16 -20.50 6.89 27.73
C ILE A 16 -19.31 6.19 27.07
N ASP A 17 -18.87 5.06 27.61
CA ASP A 17 -17.80 4.25 27.02
C ASP A 17 -18.19 3.76 25.60
N ASP A 18 -19.45 3.37 25.38
CA ASP A 18 -19.98 3.03 24.05
C ASP A 18 -20.00 4.24 23.10
N ILE A 19 -20.35 5.44 23.57
CA ILE A 19 -20.26 6.66 22.75
C ILE A 19 -18.81 6.94 22.33
N TYR A 20 -17.84 6.74 23.22
CA TYR A 20 -16.41 6.92 22.88
C TYR A 20 -15.95 5.93 21.82
N GLU A 21 -16.31 4.65 21.93
CA GLU A 21 -15.99 3.65 20.91
C GLU A 21 -16.68 3.96 19.57
N ASN A 22 -17.94 4.39 19.59
CA ASN A 22 -18.65 4.81 18.38
C ASN A 22 -18.02 6.06 17.72
N LEU A 23 -17.54 7.02 18.52
CA LEU A 23 -16.82 8.20 18.02
C LEU A 23 -15.49 7.79 17.38
N LYS A 24 -14.73 6.90 18.02
CA LYS A 24 -13.49 6.35 17.48
C LYS A 24 -13.72 5.68 16.12
N LYS A 25 -14.70 4.77 16.03
CA LYS A 25 -15.07 4.09 14.78
C LYS A 25 -15.45 5.05 13.65
N ARG A 26 -16.16 6.15 13.98
CA ARG A 26 -16.49 7.21 13.01
C ARG A 26 -15.25 7.95 12.50
N ILE A 27 -14.32 8.27 13.39
CA ILE A 27 -13.06 8.93 13.02
C ILE A 27 -12.23 8.01 12.11
N GLU A 28 -12.11 6.73 12.47
CA GLU A 28 -11.42 5.71 11.66
C GLU A 28 -12.05 5.54 10.27
N SER A 29 -13.38 5.61 10.19
CA SER A 29 -14.16 5.47 8.93
C SER A 29 -14.22 6.73 8.06
N SER A 30 -13.62 7.84 8.50
CA SER A 30 -13.78 9.13 7.84
C SER A 30 -12.95 9.21 6.55
N PRO A 31 -13.53 9.61 5.41
CA PRO A 31 -12.78 9.72 4.16
C PRO A 31 -11.63 10.72 4.29
N PRO A 32 -10.56 10.58 3.48
CA PRO A 32 -9.58 11.65 3.33
C PRO A 32 -10.25 12.92 2.79
N GLY A 33 -9.70 14.10 3.08
CA GLY A 33 -10.22 15.36 2.56
C GLY A 33 -11.38 15.98 3.36
N LEU A 34 -11.38 15.83 4.69
CA LEU A 34 -12.27 16.60 5.57
C LEU A 34 -11.74 18.04 5.74
N CYS A 35 -12.66 19.00 5.90
CA CYS A 35 -12.32 20.39 6.16
C CYS A 35 -11.42 20.50 7.43
N PRO A 36 -10.20 21.05 7.32
CA PRO A 36 -9.29 21.15 8.46
C PRO A 36 -9.83 22.09 9.54
N VAL A 37 -10.53 23.17 9.16
CA VAL A 37 -11.11 24.13 10.10
C VAL A 37 -12.19 23.48 10.98
N ASP A 38 -13.13 22.77 10.37
CA ASP A 38 -14.23 22.12 11.09
C ASP A 38 -13.75 20.95 11.96
N THR A 39 -12.85 20.13 11.41
CA THR A 39 -12.23 19.02 12.15
C THR A 39 -11.48 19.54 13.38
N THR A 40 -10.71 20.62 13.23
CA THR A 40 -9.96 21.26 14.33
C THR A 40 -10.89 21.84 15.37
N ARG A 41 -11.98 22.52 14.96
CA ARG A 41 -12.99 23.05 15.88
C ARG A 41 -13.62 21.94 16.73
N ALA A 42 -14.04 20.84 16.10
CA ALA A 42 -14.64 19.71 16.80
C ALA A 42 -13.67 19.06 17.79
N PHE A 43 -12.38 18.93 17.39
CA PHE A 43 -11.33 18.40 18.27
C PHE A 43 -11.14 19.27 19.53
N ILE A 44 -11.05 20.60 19.38
CA ILE A 44 -10.93 21.51 20.53
C ILE A 44 -12.14 21.39 21.45
N GLU A 45 -13.35 21.32 20.90
CA GLU A 45 -14.57 21.23 21.70
C GLU A 45 -14.55 19.98 22.58
N MET A 46 -14.12 18.84 22.04
CA MET A 46 -13.91 17.61 22.80
C MET A 46 -12.83 17.79 23.87
N CYS A 47 -11.66 18.33 23.53
CA CYS A 47 -10.58 18.52 24.49
C CYS A 47 -10.95 19.49 25.61
N HIS A 48 -11.67 20.57 25.30
CA HIS A 48 -12.09 21.57 26.29
C HIS A 48 -12.97 20.93 27.37
N ALA A 49 -13.88 20.04 26.98
CA ALA A 49 -14.73 19.28 27.90
C ALA A 49 -13.97 18.31 28.81
N GLN A 50 -12.76 17.89 28.42
CA GLN A 50 -11.89 16.98 29.19
C GLN A 50 -10.92 17.73 30.13
N THR A 51 -10.75 19.04 29.96
CA THR A 51 -9.83 19.80 30.82
C THR A 51 -10.41 19.98 32.23
N CYS A 52 -9.53 20.07 33.23
CA CYS A 52 -9.94 20.41 34.60
C CYS A 52 -10.21 21.91 34.80
N GLY A 53 -9.92 22.76 33.79
CA GLY A 53 -10.12 24.21 33.84
C GLY A 53 -9.30 24.97 34.89
N LYS A 54 -8.27 24.37 35.49
CA LYS A 54 -7.47 25.01 36.55
C LYS A 54 -6.59 26.15 36.03
N CYS A 55 -5.95 25.99 34.88
CA CYS A 55 -5.12 27.02 34.27
C CYS A 55 -5.93 27.93 33.33
N ILE A 56 -5.56 29.21 33.27
CA ILE A 56 -6.22 30.22 32.42
C ILE A 56 -6.17 29.86 30.92
N PRO A 57 -5.02 29.38 30.36
CA PRO A 57 -4.94 29.00 28.95
C PRO A 57 -5.99 27.95 28.54
N CYS A 58 -6.25 26.94 29.39
CA CYS A 58 -7.27 25.93 29.10
C CYS A 58 -8.70 26.45 29.34
N ARG A 59 -8.93 27.14 30.47
CA ARG A 59 -10.27 27.57 30.89
C ARG A 59 -10.86 28.63 29.96
N VAL A 60 -10.04 29.59 29.53
CA VAL A 60 -10.48 30.73 28.71
C VAL A 60 -9.97 30.57 27.28
N GLY A 61 -8.69 30.24 27.11
CA GLY A 61 -8.04 30.22 25.80
C GLY A 61 -8.63 29.21 24.83
N LEU A 62 -8.82 27.95 25.24
CA LEU A 62 -9.41 26.91 24.36
C LEU A 62 -10.85 27.26 23.95
N GLN A 63 -11.64 27.82 24.87
CA GLN A 63 -12.99 28.30 24.55
C GLN A 63 -12.96 29.45 23.53
N GLN A 64 -11.99 30.36 23.65
CA GLN A 64 -11.82 31.45 22.71
C GLN A 64 -11.39 30.95 21.33
N LEU A 65 -10.45 30.00 21.25
CA LEU A 65 -10.07 29.35 19.98
C LEU A 65 -11.27 28.69 19.30
N LYS A 66 -12.11 27.98 20.06
CA LYS A 66 -13.34 27.37 19.53
C LYS A 66 -14.25 28.43 18.90
N ASN A 67 -14.44 29.57 19.56
CA ASN A 67 -15.27 30.66 19.06
C ASN A 67 -14.70 31.25 17.77
N LEU A 68 -13.39 31.53 17.73
CA LEU A 68 -12.72 32.08 16.54
C LEU A 68 -12.83 31.13 15.34
N LEU A 69 -12.60 29.83 15.52
CA LEU A 69 -12.79 28.84 14.45
C LEU A 69 -14.25 28.75 13.99
N THR A 70 -15.18 28.89 14.93
CA THR A 70 -16.62 28.95 14.60
C THR A 70 -16.95 30.18 13.78
N ASP A 71 -16.31 31.32 14.04
CA ASP A 71 -16.46 32.54 13.23
C ASP A 71 -15.87 32.38 11.82
N VAL A 72 -14.78 31.63 11.66
CA VAL A 72 -14.23 31.26 10.34
C VAL A 72 -15.25 30.44 9.55
N LEU A 73 -15.82 29.39 10.15
CA LEU A 73 -16.82 28.55 9.47
C LEU A 73 -18.12 29.30 9.14
N ASN A 74 -18.50 30.27 9.96
CA ASN A 74 -19.70 31.09 9.75
C ASN A 74 -19.49 32.27 8.79
N GLY A 75 -18.30 32.43 8.21
CA GLY A 75 -17.98 33.56 7.32
C GLY A 75 -17.98 34.92 8.02
N LYS A 76 -17.74 34.94 9.34
CA LYS A 76 -17.66 36.18 10.15
C LYS A 76 -16.23 36.61 10.45
N ALA A 77 -15.26 35.74 10.20
CA ALA A 77 -13.84 36.02 10.40
C ALA A 77 -13.27 36.92 9.31
N ASN A 78 -12.16 37.59 9.63
CA ASN A 78 -11.31 38.29 8.68
C ASN A 78 -9.86 37.77 8.78
N MET A 79 -8.95 38.27 7.95
CA MET A 79 -7.55 37.83 7.97
C MET A 79 -6.88 38.01 9.34
N GLY A 80 -7.18 39.10 10.05
CA GLY A 80 -6.67 39.31 11.41
C GLY A 80 -7.22 38.32 12.44
N THR A 81 -8.39 37.72 12.18
CA THR A 81 -8.92 36.60 12.99
C THR A 81 -8.02 35.38 12.86
N LEU A 82 -7.47 35.09 11.67
CA LEU A 82 -6.56 33.96 11.46
C LEU A 82 -5.26 34.15 12.22
N ASP A 83 -4.68 35.35 12.17
CA ASP A 83 -3.46 35.68 12.93
C ASP A 83 -3.71 35.55 14.44
N LEU A 84 -4.86 36.02 14.92
CA LEU A 84 -5.25 35.86 16.32
C LEU A 84 -5.42 34.39 16.73
N ILE A 85 -5.98 33.54 15.86
CA ILE A 85 -6.08 32.09 16.11
C ILE A 85 -4.68 31.48 16.27
N GLU A 86 -3.76 31.80 15.36
CA GLU A 86 -2.39 31.29 15.37
C GLU A 86 -1.63 31.69 16.65
N GLU A 87 -1.64 32.99 16.98
CA GLU A 87 -0.98 33.52 18.17
C GLU A 87 -1.57 32.93 19.46
N THR A 88 -2.90 32.89 19.54
CA THR A 88 -3.60 32.34 20.71
C THR A 88 -3.30 30.85 20.88
N ALA A 89 -3.31 30.07 19.80
CA ALA A 89 -3.01 28.65 19.83
C ALA A 89 -1.56 28.38 20.26
N LYS A 90 -0.61 29.15 19.73
CA LYS A 90 0.79 29.07 20.14
C LYS A 90 0.97 29.36 21.62
N SER A 91 0.43 30.48 22.09
CA SER A 91 0.51 30.91 23.49
C SER A 91 -0.06 29.87 24.45
N ILE A 92 -1.23 29.28 24.14
CA ILE A 92 -1.82 28.23 24.97
C ILE A 92 -0.95 26.97 24.97
N SER A 93 -0.43 26.55 23.81
CA SER A 93 0.44 25.38 23.74
C SER A 93 1.73 25.56 24.55
N GLU A 94 2.29 26.77 24.63
CA GLU A 94 3.52 27.03 25.39
C GLU A 94 3.29 27.17 26.90
N THR A 95 2.04 27.45 27.33
CA THR A 95 1.72 27.82 28.72
C THR A 95 0.75 26.87 29.43
N ALA A 96 0.19 25.87 28.74
CA ALA A 96 -0.70 24.90 29.36
C ALA A 96 0.02 23.93 30.30
N ASP A 97 -0.51 23.78 31.53
CA ASP A 97 0.09 22.92 32.57
C ASP A 97 -0.02 21.40 32.32
N CYS A 98 -0.88 20.96 31.39
CA CYS A 98 -1.13 19.54 31.16
C CYS A 98 -1.19 19.18 29.68
N ALA A 99 -1.02 17.88 29.38
CA ALA A 99 -1.01 17.35 28.03
C ALA A 99 -2.31 17.63 27.25
N ILE A 100 -3.47 17.63 27.90
CA ILE A 100 -4.76 17.90 27.24
C ILE A 100 -4.77 19.33 26.69
N GLY A 101 -4.38 20.30 27.50
CA GLY A 101 -4.31 21.71 27.10
C GLY A 101 -3.27 21.97 26.02
N TYR A 102 -2.08 21.39 26.21
CA TYR A 102 -0.98 21.44 25.24
C TYR A 102 -1.42 20.91 23.88
N GLU A 103 -1.85 19.65 23.81
CA GLU A 103 -2.19 18.99 22.54
C GLU A 103 -3.39 19.64 21.85
N ALA A 104 -4.40 20.07 22.62
CA ALA A 104 -5.56 20.75 22.07
C ALA A 104 -5.13 21.99 21.27
N ALA A 105 -4.36 22.89 21.88
CA ALA A 105 -3.92 24.12 21.23
C ALA A 105 -2.83 23.89 20.17
N HIS A 106 -1.91 22.94 20.43
CA HIS A 106 -0.85 22.56 19.51
C HIS A 106 -1.42 22.03 18.17
N MET A 107 -2.51 21.26 18.20
CA MET A 107 -3.18 20.81 16.97
C MET A 107 -3.80 21.96 16.18
N VAL A 108 -4.38 22.98 16.85
CA VAL A 108 -4.90 24.18 16.18
C VAL A 108 -3.77 24.93 15.48
N HIS A 109 -2.68 25.17 16.20
CA HIS A 109 -1.51 25.84 15.66
C HIS A 109 -0.95 25.09 14.45
N ARG A 110 -0.83 23.76 14.53
CA ARG A 110 -0.42 22.95 13.38
C ARG A 110 -1.39 23.05 12.21
N SER A 111 -2.70 23.01 12.47
CA SER A 111 -3.72 23.10 11.41
C SER A 111 -3.65 24.44 10.67
N ILE A 112 -3.66 25.57 11.39
CA ILE A 112 -3.68 26.89 10.75
C ILE A 112 -2.37 27.21 10.00
N VAL A 113 -1.23 26.74 10.50
CA VAL A 113 0.07 26.96 9.85
C VAL A 113 0.24 26.10 8.59
N ASN A 114 -0.18 24.83 8.63
CA ASN A 114 0.06 23.90 7.51
C ASN A 114 -1.08 23.85 6.50
N CYS A 115 -2.28 24.29 6.88
CA CYS A 115 -3.46 24.35 6.02
C CYS A 115 -3.93 25.81 5.83
N ARG A 116 -3.02 26.79 5.84
CA ARG A 116 -3.36 28.22 5.82
C ARG A 116 -4.28 28.58 4.66
N ASP A 117 -4.01 28.07 3.47
CA ASP A 117 -4.80 28.29 2.26
C ASP A 117 -6.28 27.89 2.43
N ASP A 118 -6.57 26.80 3.16
CA ASP A 118 -7.96 26.40 3.47
C ASP A 118 -8.66 27.41 4.37
N TYR A 119 -7.96 27.91 5.40
CA TYR A 119 -8.51 28.90 6.32
C TYR A 119 -8.78 30.23 5.60
N GLU A 120 -7.86 30.64 4.73
CA GLU A 120 -8.01 31.86 3.94
C GLU A 120 -9.16 31.74 2.94
N GLU A 121 -9.33 30.59 2.29
CA GLU A 121 -10.46 30.38 1.38
C GLU A 121 -11.82 30.45 2.12
N HIS A 122 -11.90 29.96 3.36
CA HIS A 122 -13.09 30.12 4.20
C HIS A 122 -13.41 31.60 4.48
N VAL A 123 -12.39 32.42 4.69
CA VAL A 123 -12.55 33.86 4.98
C VAL A 123 -12.89 34.64 3.70
N ILE A 124 -12.22 34.37 2.59
CA ILE A 124 -12.33 35.14 1.34
C ILE A 124 -13.59 34.73 0.56
N ASN A 125 -13.80 33.43 0.41
CA ASN A 125 -14.77 32.86 -0.52
C ASN A 125 -15.88 32.03 0.17
N GLY A 126 -15.84 31.88 1.50
CA GLY A 126 -16.87 31.15 2.25
C GLY A 126 -16.91 29.65 1.94
N ARG A 127 -15.82 29.06 1.43
CA ARG A 127 -15.72 27.65 1.06
C ARG A 127 -14.38 27.05 1.45
N CYS A 128 -14.27 25.72 1.41
CA CYS A 128 -13.03 24.99 1.66
C CYS A 128 -12.44 24.49 0.32
N ILE A 129 -11.10 24.50 0.18
CA ILE A 129 -10.42 23.89 -0.97
C ILE A 129 -10.14 22.41 -0.78
N CYS A 130 -10.08 21.93 0.47
CA CYS A 130 -9.96 20.51 0.85
C CYS A 130 -11.28 19.75 0.58
N MET A 131 -11.67 19.64 -0.69
CA MET A 131 -12.83 18.87 -1.14
C MET A 131 -12.36 17.51 -1.67
N THR A 132 -12.99 16.43 -1.21
CA THR A 132 -12.75 15.08 -1.75
C THR A 132 -13.41 14.96 -3.12
N THR A 133 -12.64 14.59 -4.15
CA THR A 133 -13.19 14.32 -5.50
C THR A 133 -13.96 13.00 -5.55
N GLN A 134 -13.56 12.03 -4.71
CA GLN A 134 -14.15 10.69 -4.61
C GLN A 134 -14.63 10.44 -3.16
N PRO A 135 -15.92 10.59 -2.85
CA PRO A 135 -16.44 10.47 -1.48
C PRO A 135 -16.64 9.04 -0.98
N VAL A 136 -16.53 8.03 -1.86
CA VAL A 136 -16.64 6.61 -1.49
C VAL A 136 -15.29 6.14 -0.94
N PRO A 137 -15.16 5.85 0.37
CA PRO A 137 -13.83 5.69 0.99
C PRO A 137 -13.01 4.54 0.42
N CYS A 138 -13.65 3.40 0.13
CA CYS A 138 -12.94 2.24 -0.40
C CYS A 138 -12.40 2.48 -1.83
N VAL A 139 -13.09 3.28 -2.64
CA VAL A 139 -12.62 3.70 -3.97
C VAL A 139 -11.51 4.75 -3.83
N ALA A 140 -11.70 5.77 -2.97
CA ALA A 140 -10.74 6.84 -2.73
C ALA A 140 -9.39 6.35 -2.20
N LEU A 141 -9.40 5.31 -1.35
CA LEU A 141 -8.19 4.71 -0.78
C LEU A 141 -7.55 3.67 -1.69
N CYS A 142 -8.28 3.16 -2.69
CA CYS A 142 -7.70 2.28 -3.69
C CYS A 142 -6.86 3.14 -4.65
N PRO A 143 -5.53 2.95 -4.74
CA PRO A 143 -4.71 3.81 -5.61
C PRO A 143 -5.11 3.77 -7.08
N ALA A 144 -5.70 2.66 -7.55
CA ALA A 144 -6.17 2.50 -8.93
C ALA A 144 -7.65 2.91 -9.11
N ASN A 145 -8.32 3.42 -8.07
CA ASN A 145 -9.72 3.84 -8.10
C ASN A 145 -10.69 2.74 -8.57
N VAL A 146 -10.41 1.48 -8.20
CA VAL A 146 -11.26 0.34 -8.59
C VAL A 146 -12.67 0.51 -8.01
N ASP A 147 -13.68 0.23 -8.82
CA ASP A 147 -15.10 0.25 -8.44
C ASP A 147 -15.49 -0.91 -7.51
N ILE A 148 -15.12 -0.74 -6.24
CA ILE A 148 -15.31 -1.74 -5.18
C ILE A 148 -16.77 -2.00 -4.84
N PRO A 149 -17.63 -0.99 -4.57
CA PRO A 149 -19.03 -1.26 -4.27
C PRO A 149 -19.72 -2.01 -5.41
N GLY A 150 -19.34 -1.70 -6.64
CA GLY A 150 -19.91 -2.30 -7.82
C GLY A 150 -19.61 -3.79 -7.97
N TYR A 151 -18.35 -4.19 -7.91
CA TYR A 151 -18.02 -5.61 -8.03
C TYR A 151 -18.48 -6.42 -6.81
N VAL A 152 -18.54 -5.80 -5.62
CA VAL A 152 -19.10 -6.47 -4.43
C VAL A 152 -20.61 -6.73 -4.61
N ALA A 153 -21.35 -5.80 -5.23
CA ALA A 153 -22.75 -6.02 -5.58
C ALA A 153 -22.92 -7.16 -6.59
N LEU A 154 -22.04 -7.25 -7.60
CA LEU A 154 -22.06 -8.33 -8.58
C LEU A 154 -21.76 -9.70 -7.96
N ILE A 155 -20.81 -9.78 -7.02
CA ILE A 155 -20.52 -11.02 -6.27
C ILE A 155 -21.74 -11.48 -5.50
N ARG A 156 -22.45 -10.57 -4.82
CA ARG A 156 -23.68 -10.90 -4.08
C ARG A 156 -24.73 -11.57 -4.96
N GLU A 157 -24.84 -11.14 -6.22
CA GLU A 157 -25.80 -11.66 -7.21
C GLU A 157 -25.26 -12.86 -8.01
N HIS A 158 -24.17 -13.51 -7.56
CA HIS A 158 -23.52 -14.63 -8.26
C HIS A 158 -22.96 -14.29 -9.65
N ARG A 159 -22.78 -13.00 -9.98
CA ARG A 159 -22.28 -12.51 -11.28
C ARG A 159 -20.76 -12.32 -11.24
N TYR A 160 -20.01 -13.41 -11.01
CA TYR A 160 -18.56 -13.35 -10.77
C TYR A 160 -17.76 -12.91 -12.01
N ALA A 161 -18.15 -13.37 -13.21
CA ALA A 161 -17.49 -12.96 -14.45
C ALA A 161 -17.62 -11.45 -14.69
N ASP A 162 -18.81 -10.90 -14.47
CA ASP A 162 -19.07 -9.45 -14.55
C ASP A 162 -18.27 -8.68 -13.50
N ALA A 163 -18.13 -9.21 -12.29
CA ALA A 163 -17.31 -8.61 -11.24
C ALA A 163 -15.84 -8.49 -11.68
N ILE A 164 -15.29 -9.53 -12.30
CA ILE A 164 -13.92 -9.54 -12.83
C ILE A 164 -13.76 -8.59 -14.02
N ALA A 165 -14.72 -8.57 -14.95
CA ALA A 165 -14.72 -7.62 -16.06
C ALA A 165 -14.73 -6.16 -15.56
N LEU A 166 -15.57 -5.86 -14.57
CA LEU A 166 -15.62 -4.54 -13.94
C LEU A 166 -14.29 -4.17 -13.26
N ILE A 167 -13.67 -5.11 -12.54
CA ILE A 167 -12.35 -4.86 -11.91
C ILE A 167 -11.29 -4.57 -12.98
N ARG A 168 -11.29 -5.30 -14.10
CA ARG A 168 -10.30 -5.16 -15.18
C ARG A 168 -10.33 -3.82 -15.90
N LYS A 169 -11.40 -3.05 -15.76
CA LYS A 169 -11.46 -1.66 -16.22
C LYS A 169 -10.38 -0.78 -15.56
N ASP A 170 -10.11 -1.02 -14.28
CA ASP A 170 -9.19 -0.22 -13.47
C ASP A 170 -7.96 -1.01 -12.98
N ASN A 171 -8.03 -2.34 -13.00
CA ASN A 171 -6.99 -3.23 -12.53
C ASN A 171 -6.89 -4.51 -13.39
N PRO A 172 -5.86 -4.65 -14.25
CA PRO A 172 -5.67 -5.82 -15.11
C PRO A 172 -5.22 -7.09 -14.35
N PHE A 173 -4.93 -6.97 -13.05
CA PHE A 173 -4.46 -8.04 -12.16
C PHE A 173 -5.47 -8.37 -11.04
N PRO A 174 -6.74 -8.72 -11.36
CA PRO A 174 -7.75 -8.99 -10.34
C PRO A 174 -7.37 -10.18 -9.45
N THR A 175 -6.86 -11.27 -10.04
CA THR A 175 -6.50 -12.50 -9.32
C THR A 175 -5.34 -12.24 -8.38
N THR A 176 -4.25 -11.68 -8.92
CA THR A 176 -3.05 -11.31 -8.16
C THR A 176 -3.40 -10.37 -7.00
N CYS A 177 -4.19 -9.33 -7.22
CA CYS A 177 -4.61 -8.44 -6.13
C CYS A 177 -5.52 -9.13 -5.10
N GLY A 178 -6.26 -10.18 -5.48
CA GLY A 178 -6.96 -11.05 -4.53
C GLY A 178 -5.99 -11.79 -3.59
N PHE A 179 -4.80 -12.18 -4.07
CA PHE A 179 -3.80 -12.88 -3.27
C PHE A 179 -2.90 -11.96 -2.43
N ILE A 180 -2.48 -10.79 -2.93
CA ILE A 180 -1.36 -10.06 -2.31
C ILE A 180 -1.61 -8.58 -2.02
N CYS A 181 -2.81 -8.05 -2.30
CA CYS A 181 -3.07 -6.63 -2.06
C CYS A 181 -3.03 -6.29 -0.56
N GLU A 182 -2.41 -5.17 -0.22
CA GLU A 182 -2.39 -4.62 1.15
C GLU A 182 -3.72 -3.96 1.55
N HIS A 183 -4.74 -4.03 0.68
CA HIS A 183 -6.14 -3.66 0.95
C HIS A 183 -6.37 -2.32 1.69
N PRO A 184 -5.71 -1.21 1.29
CA PRO A 184 -5.94 0.11 1.93
C PRO A 184 -7.39 0.59 1.81
N CYS A 185 -8.16 0.02 0.88
CA CYS A 185 -9.59 0.24 0.72
C CYS A 185 -10.44 -0.21 1.92
N GLU A 186 -9.92 -1.08 2.79
CA GLU A 186 -10.62 -1.60 3.96
C GLU A 186 -10.42 -0.70 5.19
N ASP A 187 -9.28 0.01 5.29
CA ASP A 187 -8.87 0.81 6.45
C ASP A 187 -9.91 1.83 6.91
N ARG A 188 -10.61 2.47 5.96
CA ARG A 188 -11.65 3.47 6.25
C ARG A 188 -13.02 3.07 5.69
N CYS A 189 -13.28 1.77 5.61
CA CYS A 189 -14.59 1.28 5.20
C CYS A 189 -15.67 1.83 6.15
N ARG A 190 -16.74 2.44 5.63
CA ARG A 190 -17.85 2.96 6.46
C ARG A 190 -18.55 1.89 7.28
N ARG A 191 -18.40 0.61 6.93
CA ARG A 191 -18.94 -0.51 7.69
C ARG A 191 -18.32 -0.62 9.09
N ASN A 192 -17.12 -0.10 9.31
CA ASN A 192 -16.50 0.01 10.64
C ASN A 192 -17.37 0.79 11.65
N MET A 193 -18.26 1.68 11.18
CA MET A 193 -19.24 2.38 12.06
C MET A 193 -20.37 1.48 12.57
N VAL A 194 -20.60 0.33 11.93
CA VAL A 194 -21.62 -0.65 12.33
C VAL A 194 -20.94 -1.79 13.07
N ASP A 195 -20.09 -2.55 12.38
CA ASP A 195 -19.34 -3.65 12.97
C ASP A 195 -17.86 -3.56 12.59
N ASP A 196 -17.51 -4.04 11.40
CA ASP A 196 -16.13 -4.19 10.91
C ASP A 196 -16.11 -4.00 9.38
N SER A 197 -14.96 -3.74 8.81
CA SER A 197 -14.75 -3.56 7.38
C SER A 197 -15.26 -4.75 6.57
N VAL A 198 -15.60 -4.49 5.30
CA VAL A 198 -15.85 -5.56 4.34
C VAL A 198 -14.50 -6.15 3.93
N ASN A 199 -14.38 -7.48 3.89
CA ASN A 199 -13.22 -8.20 3.38
C ASN A 199 -13.18 -8.14 1.84
N ILE A 200 -12.86 -6.94 1.33
CA ILE A 200 -12.83 -6.56 -0.07
C ILE A 200 -11.78 -7.38 -0.84
N ARG A 201 -10.61 -7.65 -0.25
CA ARG A 201 -9.58 -8.53 -0.84
C ARG A 201 -10.07 -9.96 -0.97
N GLY A 202 -10.67 -10.51 0.08
CA GLY A 202 -11.20 -11.88 0.08
C GLY A 202 -12.33 -12.06 -0.92
N LEU A 203 -13.25 -11.09 -1.02
CA LEU A 203 -14.28 -11.08 -2.06
C LEU A 203 -13.71 -11.02 -3.47
N LYS A 204 -12.65 -10.23 -3.69
CA LYS A 204 -11.94 -10.17 -4.99
C LYS A 204 -11.33 -11.52 -5.34
N ARG A 205 -10.67 -12.17 -4.38
CA ARG A 205 -10.11 -13.52 -4.55
C ARG A 205 -11.21 -14.54 -4.84
N PHE A 206 -12.33 -14.48 -4.10
CA PHE A 206 -13.49 -15.33 -4.33
C PHE A 206 -14.03 -15.19 -5.75
N ALA A 207 -14.26 -13.95 -6.21
CA ALA A 207 -14.70 -13.70 -7.58
C ALA A 207 -13.72 -14.25 -8.63
N ALA A 208 -12.42 -14.06 -8.43
CA ALA A 208 -11.40 -14.52 -9.37
C ALA A 208 -11.36 -16.05 -9.48
N ASP A 209 -11.55 -16.77 -8.37
CA ASP A 209 -11.59 -18.24 -8.36
C ASP A 209 -12.88 -18.80 -8.97
N MET A 210 -14.01 -18.10 -8.84
CA MET A 210 -15.32 -18.58 -9.27
C MET A 210 -15.71 -18.14 -10.70
N ALA A 211 -15.11 -17.07 -11.22
CA ALA A 211 -15.49 -16.49 -12.52
C ALA A 211 -15.11 -17.36 -13.73
N GLY A 212 -14.16 -18.29 -13.58
CA GLY A 212 -13.56 -18.99 -14.70
C GLY A 212 -12.87 -18.02 -15.67
N LYS A 213 -12.78 -18.40 -16.95
CA LYS A 213 -12.18 -17.54 -17.98
C LYS A 213 -13.14 -16.42 -18.38
N VAL A 214 -12.77 -15.19 -18.05
CA VAL A 214 -13.50 -13.98 -18.42
C VAL A 214 -12.82 -13.35 -19.64
N PRO A 215 -13.53 -13.11 -20.75
CA PRO A 215 -12.95 -12.47 -21.94
C PRO A 215 -12.53 -11.03 -21.63
N THR A 216 -11.53 -10.53 -22.34
CA THR A 216 -11.14 -9.11 -22.26
C THR A 216 -12.10 -8.23 -23.05
N GLU A 217 -12.13 -6.95 -22.68
CA GLU A 217 -12.82 -5.92 -23.47
C GLU A 217 -12.23 -5.84 -24.88
N LYS A 218 -13.06 -5.39 -25.83
CA LYS A 218 -12.64 -5.26 -27.23
C LYS A 218 -11.73 -4.04 -27.38
N CYS A 219 -10.59 -4.23 -28.03
CA CYS A 219 -9.71 -3.13 -28.41
C CYS A 219 -10.41 -2.15 -29.35
N ALA A 220 -10.07 -0.87 -29.21
CA ALA A 220 -10.43 0.17 -30.16
C ALA A 220 -9.81 -0.10 -31.55
N LYS A 221 -10.24 0.68 -32.54
CA LYS A 221 -9.68 0.59 -33.89
C LYS A 221 -8.18 0.90 -33.84
N SER A 222 -7.39 0.13 -34.57
CA SER A 222 -5.96 0.35 -34.68
C SER A 222 -5.65 1.79 -35.08
N THR A 223 -4.85 2.45 -34.25
CA THR A 223 -4.30 3.80 -34.46
C THR A 223 -3.12 3.79 -35.44
N GLY A 224 -2.48 2.64 -35.64
CA GLY A 224 -1.23 2.49 -36.40
C GLY A 224 0.02 2.91 -35.62
N LYS A 225 -0.13 3.37 -34.37
CA LYS A 225 0.98 3.75 -33.49
C LYS A 225 1.57 2.54 -32.77
N LYS A 226 2.89 2.58 -32.53
CA LYS A 226 3.65 1.52 -31.86
C LYS A 226 4.31 2.03 -30.58
N VAL A 227 4.16 1.27 -29.50
CA VAL A 227 4.75 1.61 -28.20
C VAL A 227 5.63 0.47 -27.68
N ALA A 228 6.89 0.77 -27.35
CA ALA A 228 7.80 -0.17 -26.71
C ALA A 228 7.74 0.00 -25.19
N ILE A 229 7.59 -1.12 -24.47
CA ILE A 229 7.53 -1.13 -23.00
C ILE A 229 8.68 -1.97 -22.47
N VAL A 230 9.58 -1.37 -21.72
CA VAL A 230 10.74 -2.03 -21.13
C VAL A 230 10.37 -2.51 -19.72
N GLY A 231 10.35 -3.82 -19.53
CA GLY A 231 10.00 -4.50 -18.28
C GLY A 231 8.58 -5.08 -18.31
N GLY A 232 8.49 -6.40 -18.13
CA GLY A 232 7.23 -7.16 -18.05
C GLY A 232 6.67 -7.26 -16.63
N GLY A 233 6.84 -6.22 -15.81
CA GLY A 233 6.29 -6.15 -14.46
C GLY A 233 4.84 -5.65 -14.42
N PRO A 234 4.22 -5.51 -13.22
CA PRO A 234 2.84 -5.04 -13.09
C PRO A 234 2.60 -3.66 -13.73
N ALA A 235 3.56 -2.74 -13.63
CA ALA A 235 3.45 -1.41 -14.26
C ALA A 235 3.46 -1.55 -15.80
N GLY A 236 4.48 -2.20 -16.37
CA GLY A 236 4.63 -2.36 -17.81
C GLY A 236 3.47 -3.12 -18.44
N LEU A 237 3.07 -4.25 -17.85
CA LEU A 237 1.95 -5.06 -18.35
C LEU A 237 0.60 -4.34 -18.25
N SER A 238 0.36 -3.59 -17.16
CA SER A 238 -0.88 -2.81 -17.05
C SER A 238 -0.92 -1.69 -18.08
N THR A 239 0.19 -0.99 -18.33
CA THR A 239 0.24 0.05 -19.37
C THR A 239 0.11 -0.57 -20.76
N ALA A 240 0.72 -1.73 -21.01
CA ALA A 240 0.57 -2.48 -22.26
C ALA A 240 -0.91 -2.82 -22.51
N TYR A 241 -1.58 -3.38 -21.51
CA TYR A 241 -3.00 -3.71 -21.57
C TYR A 241 -3.86 -2.50 -21.96
N TYR A 242 -3.71 -1.37 -21.26
CA TYR A 242 -4.52 -0.19 -21.55
C TYR A 242 -4.23 0.42 -22.92
N LEU A 243 -2.96 0.59 -23.30
CA LEU A 243 -2.60 1.12 -24.63
C LEU A 243 -3.09 0.19 -25.76
N GLN A 244 -3.05 -1.12 -25.54
CA GLN A 244 -3.58 -2.10 -26.47
C GLN A 244 -5.12 -1.99 -26.61
N LEU A 245 -5.84 -1.77 -25.51
CA LEU A 245 -7.28 -1.47 -25.55
C LEU A 245 -7.58 -0.15 -26.27
N MET A 246 -6.70 0.84 -26.16
CA MET A 246 -6.77 2.12 -26.88
C MET A 246 -6.39 2.01 -28.38
N GLY A 247 -6.04 0.80 -28.85
CA GLY A 247 -5.75 0.55 -30.27
C GLY A 247 -4.32 0.92 -30.69
N HIS A 248 -3.41 1.14 -29.74
CA HIS A 248 -1.97 1.22 -30.00
C HIS A 248 -1.34 -0.18 -29.94
N GLN A 249 -0.48 -0.51 -30.91
CA GLN A 249 0.23 -1.79 -30.86
C GLN A 249 1.37 -1.70 -29.83
N THR A 250 1.35 -2.59 -28.85
CA THR A 250 2.36 -2.62 -27.79
C THR A 250 3.29 -3.82 -27.93
N THR A 251 4.57 -3.61 -27.62
CA THR A 251 5.59 -4.67 -27.52
C THR A 251 6.34 -4.54 -26.20
N VAL A 252 6.26 -5.57 -25.36
CA VAL A 252 6.93 -5.66 -24.06
C VAL A 252 8.28 -6.35 -24.23
N PHE A 253 9.35 -5.71 -23.76
CA PHE A 253 10.71 -6.24 -23.72
C PHE A 253 11.03 -6.67 -22.28
N GLU A 254 11.20 -7.97 -22.06
CA GLU A 254 11.45 -8.56 -20.76
C GLU A 254 12.82 -9.25 -20.73
N MET A 255 13.61 -8.97 -19.69
CA MET A 255 14.97 -9.51 -19.55
C MET A 255 14.97 -10.97 -19.06
N LEU A 256 13.92 -11.41 -18.36
CA LEU A 256 13.80 -12.74 -17.77
C LEU A 256 12.95 -13.68 -18.65
N PRO A 257 12.97 -15.02 -18.42
CA PRO A 257 12.24 -15.99 -19.24
C PRO A 257 10.71 -15.92 -19.16
N GLY A 258 10.15 -15.11 -18.27
CA GLY A 258 8.71 -15.07 -17.99
C GLY A 258 8.27 -13.73 -17.43
N LEU A 259 7.00 -13.38 -17.68
CA LEU A 259 6.38 -12.11 -17.33
C LEU A 259 5.93 -12.04 -15.86
N GLY A 260 5.65 -10.82 -15.38
CA GLY A 260 5.14 -10.54 -14.03
C GLY A 260 6.17 -9.86 -13.13
N GLY A 261 7.44 -9.77 -13.52
CA GLY A 261 8.49 -9.12 -12.73
C GLY A 261 8.55 -9.63 -11.28
N MET A 262 8.52 -8.73 -10.30
CA MET A 262 8.53 -9.10 -8.88
C MET A 262 7.34 -9.97 -8.45
N LEU A 263 6.21 -9.96 -9.17
CA LEU A 263 5.10 -10.88 -8.89
C LEU A 263 5.52 -12.34 -9.12
N ARG A 264 6.29 -12.60 -10.18
CA ARG A 264 6.80 -13.94 -10.48
C ARG A 264 8.05 -14.26 -9.67
N TYR A 265 9.01 -13.36 -9.65
CA TYR A 265 10.35 -13.68 -9.13
C TYR A 265 10.59 -13.22 -7.69
N GLY A 266 9.78 -12.31 -7.14
CA GLY A 266 9.96 -11.80 -5.78
C GLY A 266 9.03 -12.47 -4.77
N ILE A 267 7.77 -12.69 -5.14
CA ILE A 267 6.76 -13.23 -4.24
C ILE A 267 6.79 -14.76 -4.28
N PRO A 268 6.86 -15.48 -3.15
CA PRO A 268 6.87 -16.94 -3.15
C PRO A 268 5.55 -17.57 -3.63
N ASN A 269 5.63 -18.79 -4.17
CA ASN A 269 4.47 -19.51 -4.72
C ASN A 269 3.37 -19.79 -3.68
N TYR A 270 3.74 -19.96 -2.40
CA TYR A 270 2.78 -20.19 -1.33
C TYR A 270 1.89 -18.97 -1.02
N ARG A 271 2.30 -17.78 -1.49
CA ARG A 271 1.60 -16.50 -1.27
C ARG A 271 0.91 -16.03 -2.55
N LEU A 272 1.59 -16.16 -3.70
CA LEU A 272 1.03 -15.94 -5.03
C LEU A 272 1.40 -17.13 -5.93
N PRO A 273 0.48 -18.10 -6.11
CA PRO A 273 0.69 -19.21 -7.02
C PRO A 273 0.96 -18.71 -8.44
N LYS A 274 2.01 -19.22 -9.09
CA LYS A 274 2.43 -18.73 -10.42
C LYS A 274 1.39 -18.97 -11.51
N GLU A 275 0.73 -20.11 -11.46
CA GLU A 275 -0.38 -20.44 -12.35
C GLU A 275 -1.52 -19.41 -12.23
N ARG A 276 -1.80 -18.91 -11.03
CA ARG A 276 -2.85 -17.89 -10.83
C ARG A 276 -2.41 -16.48 -11.25
N LEU A 277 -1.10 -16.22 -11.28
CA LEU A 277 -0.55 -15.02 -11.91
C LEU A 277 -0.65 -15.13 -13.45
N ASP A 278 -0.46 -16.33 -13.99
CA ASP A 278 -0.57 -16.59 -15.43
C ASP A 278 -1.99 -16.31 -15.94
N ASP A 279 -3.04 -16.59 -15.17
CA ASP A 279 -4.43 -16.21 -15.52
C ASP A 279 -4.60 -14.71 -15.86
N ASP A 280 -3.98 -13.83 -15.05
CA ASP A 280 -4.04 -12.38 -15.28
C ASP A 280 -3.17 -11.96 -16.48
N ILE A 281 -1.98 -12.56 -16.62
CA ILE A 281 -1.04 -12.26 -17.71
C ILE A 281 -1.61 -12.72 -19.06
N GLU A 282 -2.19 -13.92 -19.13
CA GLU A 282 -2.81 -14.46 -20.34
C GLU A 282 -3.95 -13.56 -20.81
N ALA A 283 -4.80 -13.10 -19.89
CA ALA A 283 -5.84 -12.12 -20.23
C ALA A 283 -5.24 -10.83 -20.83
N ILE A 284 -4.12 -10.34 -20.30
CA ILE A 284 -3.44 -9.18 -20.89
C ILE A 284 -2.93 -9.50 -22.31
N LEU A 285 -2.30 -10.66 -22.52
CA LEU A 285 -1.76 -11.06 -23.82
C LEU A 285 -2.86 -11.29 -24.87
N GLU A 286 -4.04 -11.75 -24.46
CA GLU A 286 -5.20 -11.94 -25.34
C GLU A 286 -5.68 -10.65 -26.03
N THR A 287 -5.32 -9.48 -25.49
CA THR A 287 -5.59 -8.19 -26.14
C THR A 287 -4.71 -7.94 -27.39
N GLY A 288 -3.67 -8.75 -27.60
CA GLY A 288 -2.73 -8.61 -28.72
C GLY A 288 -1.40 -7.95 -28.35
N VAL A 289 -1.07 -7.85 -27.06
CA VAL A 289 0.24 -7.39 -26.58
C VAL A 289 1.32 -8.36 -27.05
N GLU A 290 2.35 -7.85 -27.73
CA GLU A 290 3.50 -8.66 -28.15
C GLU A 290 4.57 -8.68 -27.07
N VAL A 291 5.37 -9.76 -27.01
CA VAL A 291 6.40 -9.92 -25.97
C VAL A 291 7.69 -10.43 -26.59
N LYS A 292 8.82 -9.85 -26.16
CA LYS A 292 10.17 -10.31 -26.48
C LYS A 292 10.95 -10.58 -25.19
N TYR A 293 11.26 -11.84 -24.96
CA TYR A 293 11.95 -12.32 -23.76
C TYR A 293 13.47 -12.34 -23.92
N GLY A 294 14.18 -12.33 -22.79
CA GLY A 294 15.64 -12.46 -22.73
C GLY A 294 16.40 -11.25 -23.28
N LEU A 295 15.77 -10.07 -23.32
CA LEU A 295 16.38 -8.85 -23.84
C LEU A 295 16.60 -7.84 -22.71
N LYS A 296 17.87 -7.59 -22.37
CA LYS A 296 18.26 -6.58 -21.38
C LYS A 296 18.74 -5.29 -22.06
N ILE A 297 18.17 -4.16 -21.63
CA ILE A 297 18.62 -2.82 -22.06
C ILE A 297 20.07 -2.58 -21.63
N GLY A 298 20.87 -2.06 -22.54
CA GLY A 298 22.30 -1.78 -22.35
C GLY A 298 23.22 -2.98 -22.62
N ILE A 299 22.66 -4.18 -22.83
CA ILE A 299 23.42 -5.38 -23.20
C ILE A 299 22.94 -5.93 -24.55
N ASP A 300 21.67 -6.29 -24.64
CA ASP A 300 21.09 -6.93 -25.83
C ASP A 300 20.36 -5.94 -26.74
N ILE A 301 19.84 -4.86 -26.17
CA ILE A 301 19.06 -3.82 -26.86
C ILE A 301 19.47 -2.42 -26.38
N ASP A 302 19.56 -1.46 -27.30
CA ASP A 302 19.84 -0.06 -26.99
C ASP A 302 18.53 0.74 -26.89
N LEU A 303 18.46 1.67 -25.93
CA LEU A 303 17.27 2.50 -25.75
C LEU A 303 17.03 3.44 -26.95
N ASN A 304 18.08 3.92 -27.60
CA ASN A 304 17.98 4.81 -28.77
C ASN A 304 17.44 4.08 -30.00
N ASP A 305 17.72 2.78 -30.14
CA ASP A 305 17.13 1.97 -31.20
C ASP A 305 15.62 1.85 -31.01
N LEU A 306 15.15 1.58 -29.78
CA LEU A 306 13.72 1.57 -29.48
C LEU A 306 13.07 2.93 -29.76
N ARG A 307 13.74 4.04 -29.44
CA ARG A 307 13.23 5.39 -29.71
C ARG A 307 13.15 5.74 -31.20
N ARG A 308 13.92 5.05 -32.05
CA ARG A 308 13.87 5.20 -33.51
C ARG A 308 12.75 4.37 -34.14
N ASP A 309 12.52 3.18 -33.59
CA ASP A 309 11.63 2.18 -34.20
C ASP A 309 10.18 2.25 -33.69
N TYR A 310 9.92 2.94 -32.57
CA TYR A 310 8.61 3.08 -31.93
C TYR A 310 8.23 4.56 -31.76
N ASP A 311 6.93 4.86 -31.78
CA ASP A 311 6.41 6.23 -31.59
C ASP A 311 6.58 6.71 -30.13
N ALA A 312 6.55 5.78 -29.18
CA ALA A 312 6.81 6.04 -27.77
C ALA A 312 7.52 4.85 -27.09
N VAL A 313 8.32 5.15 -26.06
CA VAL A 313 9.04 4.16 -25.25
C VAL A 313 8.76 4.42 -23.77
N LEU A 314 8.38 3.38 -23.04
CA LEU A 314 8.12 3.43 -21.61
C LEU A 314 9.10 2.54 -20.84
N ILE A 315 9.78 3.10 -19.83
CA ILE A 315 10.69 2.37 -18.94
C ILE A 315 9.96 2.00 -17.64
N THR A 316 9.84 0.69 -17.37
CA THR A 316 9.21 0.12 -16.16
C THR A 316 10.03 -1.00 -15.53
N VAL A 317 11.36 -0.90 -15.57
CA VAL A 317 12.28 -1.96 -15.08
C VAL A 317 12.24 -2.21 -13.57
N GLY A 318 11.58 -1.32 -12.82
CA GLY A 318 11.39 -1.45 -11.39
C GLY A 318 12.70 -1.36 -10.59
N ALA A 319 12.67 -1.87 -9.35
CA ALA A 319 13.82 -1.89 -8.44
C ALA A 319 14.38 -3.32 -8.31
N SER A 320 15.13 -3.76 -9.31
CA SER A 320 15.57 -5.15 -9.46
C SER A 320 16.87 -5.50 -8.71
N THR A 321 17.55 -4.53 -8.09
CA THR A 321 18.81 -4.74 -7.36
C THR A 321 18.62 -4.55 -5.85
N ASP A 322 19.66 -4.81 -5.06
CA ASP A 322 19.59 -4.83 -3.59
C ASP A 322 20.50 -3.79 -2.92
N LYS A 323 20.11 -3.37 -1.72
CA LYS A 323 20.95 -2.55 -0.85
C LYS A 323 21.92 -3.43 -0.06
N LYS A 324 23.17 -2.99 0.01
CA LYS A 324 24.25 -3.65 0.75
C LYS A 324 24.29 -3.17 2.20
N LEU A 325 24.69 -4.06 3.11
CA LEU A 325 24.94 -3.76 4.53
C LEU A 325 26.15 -2.84 4.69
N GLY A 326 27.14 -2.98 3.80
CA GLY A 326 28.40 -2.23 3.90
C GLY A 326 29.32 -2.79 4.99
N LEU A 327 29.19 -4.08 5.30
CA LEU A 327 30.05 -4.78 6.26
C LEU A 327 31.16 -5.54 5.54
N ASP A 328 32.33 -5.62 6.17
CA ASP A 328 33.46 -6.37 5.63
C ASP A 328 33.11 -7.85 5.49
N GLY A 329 33.41 -8.41 4.31
CA GLY A 329 33.15 -9.81 4.00
C GLY A 329 31.73 -10.12 3.51
N GLU A 330 30.91 -9.14 3.18
CA GLU A 330 29.54 -9.31 2.65
C GLU A 330 29.45 -10.14 1.34
N LYS A 331 30.57 -10.35 0.64
CA LYS A 331 30.67 -11.19 -0.57
C LYS A 331 31.02 -12.67 -0.28
N SER A 332 31.13 -13.05 0.99
CA SER A 332 31.52 -14.40 1.41
C SER A 332 30.43 -15.43 1.12
N GLU A 333 30.83 -16.70 1.06
CA GLU A 333 29.90 -17.81 0.87
C GLU A 333 28.90 -17.89 2.04
N GLY A 334 27.62 -18.07 1.71
CA GLY A 334 26.52 -18.11 2.68
C GLY A 334 25.75 -16.79 2.82
N ILE A 335 26.23 -15.69 2.23
CA ILE A 335 25.54 -14.39 2.25
C ILE A 335 24.86 -14.14 0.91
N VAL A 336 23.56 -13.81 0.93
CA VAL A 336 22.77 -13.56 -0.28
C VAL A 336 21.78 -12.41 -0.05
N SER A 337 21.50 -11.63 -1.09
CA SER A 337 20.42 -10.64 -1.02
C SER A 337 19.06 -11.32 -1.13
N ALA A 338 18.06 -10.82 -0.41
CA ALA A 338 16.71 -11.38 -0.45
C ALA A 338 16.12 -11.36 -1.86
N VAL A 339 16.40 -10.30 -2.64
CA VAL A 339 15.96 -10.20 -4.04
C VAL A 339 16.53 -11.33 -4.88
N LYS A 340 17.84 -11.62 -4.75
CA LYS A 340 18.48 -12.72 -5.49
C LYS A 340 17.97 -14.07 -5.01
N PHE A 341 17.92 -14.29 -3.70
CA PHE A 341 17.46 -15.54 -3.09
C PHE A 341 16.04 -15.90 -3.52
N LEU A 342 15.09 -14.96 -3.40
CA LEU A 342 13.71 -15.19 -3.79
C LEU A 342 13.57 -15.36 -5.31
N ARG A 343 14.36 -14.62 -6.11
CA ARG A 343 14.42 -14.79 -7.57
C ARG A 343 14.89 -16.18 -7.96
N ASP A 344 15.98 -16.67 -7.35
CA ASP A 344 16.51 -18.00 -7.62
C ASP A 344 15.47 -19.08 -7.27
N VAL A 345 14.82 -18.98 -6.10
CA VAL A 345 13.72 -19.87 -5.71
C VAL A 345 12.54 -19.77 -6.70
N GLY A 346 12.16 -18.57 -7.11
CA GLY A 346 11.10 -18.34 -8.10
C GLY A 346 11.42 -18.88 -9.50
N MET A 347 12.70 -19.04 -9.83
CA MET A 347 13.19 -19.71 -11.04
C MET A 347 13.35 -21.24 -10.88
N GLY A 348 12.95 -21.80 -9.74
CA GLY A 348 13.11 -23.23 -9.42
C GLY A 348 14.53 -23.62 -9.02
N LYS A 349 15.44 -22.66 -8.82
CA LYS A 349 16.80 -22.89 -8.31
C LYS A 349 16.77 -22.89 -6.79
N LEU A 350 16.41 -24.03 -6.21
CA LEU A 350 16.33 -24.19 -4.76
C LEU A 350 17.74 -24.40 -4.17
N PRO A 351 18.26 -23.47 -3.36
CA PRO A 351 19.53 -23.69 -2.68
C PRO A 351 19.39 -24.77 -1.60
N ASP A 352 20.43 -25.59 -1.43
CA ASP A 352 20.46 -26.58 -0.35
C ASP A 352 20.75 -25.90 1.00
N ILE A 353 19.67 -25.68 1.76
CA ILE A 353 19.67 -25.05 3.09
C ILE A 353 19.28 -26.08 4.17
N SER A 354 19.05 -27.34 3.78
CA SER A 354 18.56 -28.38 4.69
C SER A 354 19.51 -28.56 5.88
N GLY A 355 18.98 -28.47 7.09
CA GLY A 355 19.72 -28.61 8.34
C GLY A 355 20.59 -27.40 8.74
N LYS A 356 20.74 -26.38 7.88
CA LYS A 356 21.53 -25.18 8.16
C LYS A 356 20.77 -24.18 9.02
N ARG A 357 21.51 -23.40 9.81
CA ARG A 357 20.95 -22.24 10.54
C ARG A 357 20.95 -21.02 9.63
N ALA A 358 19.80 -20.36 9.51
CA ALA A 358 19.64 -19.20 8.66
C ALA A 358 19.21 -17.97 9.45
N ALA A 359 19.72 -16.81 9.06
CA ALA A 359 19.30 -15.51 9.59
C ALA A 359 18.87 -14.60 8.44
N VAL A 360 17.84 -13.78 8.67
CA VAL A 360 17.38 -12.76 7.72
C VAL A 360 17.44 -11.40 8.39
N ILE A 361 18.08 -10.42 7.74
CA ILE A 361 18.13 -9.04 8.24
C ILE A 361 17.05 -8.22 7.58
N GLY A 362 16.05 -7.78 8.33
CA GLY A 362 14.96 -6.96 7.81
C GLY A 362 13.67 -7.07 8.62
N GLY A 363 12.66 -6.29 8.23
CA GLY A 363 11.35 -6.29 8.88
C GLY A 363 10.21 -5.85 7.96
N GLY A 364 10.39 -6.02 6.64
CA GLY A 364 9.36 -5.75 5.63
C GLY A 364 8.84 -7.04 4.99
N ASN A 365 7.88 -6.93 4.07
CA ASN A 365 7.26 -8.09 3.40
C ASN A 365 8.31 -9.03 2.75
N VAL A 366 9.34 -8.46 2.11
CA VAL A 366 10.45 -9.25 1.51
C VAL A 366 11.21 -10.07 2.57
N ALA A 367 11.37 -9.55 3.78
CA ALA A 367 12.01 -10.28 4.87
C ALA A 367 11.11 -11.43 5.35
N MET A 368 9.80 -11.20 5.46
CA MET A 368 8.82 -12.24 5.81
C MET A 368 8.77 -13.34 4.75
N ASP A 369 8.77 -12.97 3.47
CA ASP A 369 8.82 -13.92 2.36
C ASP A 369 10.12 -14.77 2.41
N ALA A 370 11.26 -14.15 2.73
CA ALA A 370 12.54 -14.85 2.86
C ALA A 370 12.56 -15.82 4.05
N VAL A 371 12.15 -15.42 5.26
CA VAL A 371 12.16 -16.31 6.44
C VAL A 371 11.23 -17.50 6.26
N ARG A 372 10.03 -17.29 5.72
CA ARG A 372 9.04 -18.33 5.48
C ARG A 372 9.47 -19.28 4.35
N THR A 373 10.20 -18.77 3.36
CA THR A 373 10.84 -19.60 2.32
C THR A 373 11.97 -20.46 2.90
N LEU A 374 12.81 -19.91 3.78
CA LEU A 374 13.89 -20.68 4.45
C LEU A 374 13.34 -21.84 5.28
N VAL A 375 12.22 -21.64 5.99
CA VAL A 375 11.53 -22.71 6.72
C VAL A 375 11.14 -23.85 5.79
N ARG A 376 10.57 -23.54 4.62
CA ARG A 376 10.18 -24.53 3.59
C ARG A 376 11.36 -25.22 2.90
N LEU A 377 12.55 -24.64 2.98
CA LEU A 377 13.80 -25.27 2.53
C LEU A 377 14.48 -26.10 3.63
N ASN A 378 13.75 -26.45 4.71
CA ASN A 378 14.21 -27.30 5.81
C ASN A 378 15.42 -26.73 6.58
N ALA A 379 15.53 -25.41 6.71
CA ALA A 379 16.48 -24.79 7.63
C ALA A 379 16.22 -25.28 9.07
N SER A 380 17.26 -25.64 9.82
CA SER A 380 17.12 -26.16 11.20
C SER A 380 16.69 -25.09 12.20
N LYS A 381 17.05 -23.84 11.93
CA LYS A 381 16.63 -22.65 12.68
C LYS A 381 16.59 -21.45 11.75
N VAL A 382 15.53 -20.65 11.83
CA VAL A 382 15.39 -19.40 11.08
C VAL A 382 15.17 -18.24 12.05
N SER A 383 16.05 -17.24 12.01
CA SER A 383 15.95 -16.04 12.85
C SER A 383 15.75 -14.79 11.99
N CYS A 384 14.75 -13.98 12.32
CA CYS A 384 14.53 -12.66 11.72
C CYS A 384 15.18 -11.58 12.60
N VAL A 385 16.33 -11.06 12.17
CA VAL A 385 17.06 -10.01 12.89
C VAL A 385 16.55 -8.64 12.46
N TYR A 386 15.96 -7.91 13.41
CA TYR A 386 15.41 -6.59 13.17
C TYR A 386 15.87 -5.56 14.19
N ARG A 387 16.30 -4.40 13.69
CA ARG A 387 16.81 -3.31 14.53
C ARG A 387 15.77 -2.60 15.39
N ARG A 388 14.46 -2.79 15.15
CA ARG A 388 13.36 -2.16 15.94
C ARG A 388 12.42 -3.22 16.52
N ARG A 389 11.29 -2.80 17.12
CA ARG A 389 10.25 -3.68 17.67
C ARG A 389 9.42 -4.30 16.54
N ILE A 390 8.70 -5.39 16.86
CA ILE A 390 7.71 -6.00 15.96
C ILE A 390 6.67 -4.95 15.52
N ALA A 391 6.18 -4.12 16.45
CA ALA A 391 5.23 -3.04 16.16
C ALA A 391 5.74 -1.95 15.19
N ASP A 392 7.06 -1.88 14.93
CA ASP A 392 7.66 -0.94 13.99
C ASP A 392 8.08 -1.61 12.66
N MET A 393 7.72 -2.89 12.46
CA MET A 393 7.91 -3.59 11.18
C MET A 393 7.01 -2.97 10.10
N THR A 394 7.47 -3.03 8.85
CA THR A 394 6.68 -2.58 7.69
C THR A 394 6.02 -3.74 6.97
N ALA A 395 6.22 -4.97 7.44
CA ALA A 395 5.50 -6.13 6.94
C ALA A 395 4.05 -6.09 7.41
N LEU A 396 3.16 -6.71 6.63
CA LEU A 396 1.77 -6.85 7.03
C LEU A 396 1.65 -7.69 8.32
N PRO A 397 0.76 -7.35 9.26
CA PRO A 397 0.62 -8.08 10.52
C PRO A 397 0.39 -9.59 10.34
N ASN A 398 -0.45 -9.98 9.38
CA ASN A 398 -0.73 -11.38 9.05
C ASN A 398 0.51 -12.13 8.55
N GLU A 399 1.43 -11.47 7.83
CA GLU A 399 2.70 -12.08 7.39
C GLU A 399 3.65 -12.30 8.57
N ILE A 400 3.65 -11.39 9.55
CA ILE A 400 4.44 -11.53 10.79
C ILE A 400 3.90 -12.67 11.64
N GLU A 401 2.58 -12.70 11.86
CA GLU A 401 1.89 -13.78 12.58
C GLU A 401 2.10 -15.13 11.89
N GLY A 402 2.01 -15.16 10.56
CA GLY A 402 2.26 -16.35 9.77
C GLY A 402 3.68 -16.88 9.89
N ALA A 403 4.69 -16.00 9.94
CA ALA A 403 6.08 -16.39 10.17
C ALA A 403 6.31 -16.92 11.59
N LEU A 404 5.73 -16.29 12.61
CA LEU A 404 5.78 -16.75 14.00
C LEU A 404 5.14 -18.14 14.16
N ALA A 405 3.96 -18.34 13.56
CA ALA A 405 3.26 -19.63 13.58
C ALA A 405 4.05 -20.75 12.88
N GLU A 406 4.89 -20.41 11.89
CA GLU A 406 5.78 -21.34 11.18
C GLU A 406 7.11 -21.59 11.93
N GLY A 407 7.30 -21.01 13.12
CA GLY A 407 8.46 -21.28 13.98
C GLY A 407 9.65 -20.34 13.77
N VAL A 408 9.47 -19.20 13.09
CA VAL A 408 10.53 -18.20 12.91
C VAL A 408 10.79 -17.46 14.23
N GLU A 409 12.06 -17.37 14.63
CA GLU A 409 12.48 -16.62 15.82
C GLU A 409 12.62 -15.12 15.49
N MET A 410 11.80 -14.27 16.11
CA MET A 410 11.90 -12.81 15.95
C MET A 410 12.96 -12.23 16.90
N VAL A 411 14.10 -11.84 16.34
CA VAL A 411 15.23 -11.24 17.07
C VAL A 411 15.20 -9.73 16.90
N THR A 412 14.38 -9.06 17.70
CA THR A 412 14.18 -7.60 17.64
C THR A 412 15.17 -6.80 18.47
N LEU A 413 15.27 -5.50 18.21
CA LEU A 413 16.20 -4.57 18.87
C LEU A 413 17.66 -5.02 18.74
N LYS A 414 18.01 -5.60 17.59
CA LYS A 414 19.37 -6.04 17.26
C LYS A 414 19.76 -5.46 15.90
N ALA A 415 20.83 -4.68 15.86
CA ALA A 415 21.38 -4.14 14.61
C ALA A 415 22.61 -4.95 14.19
N PRO A 416 22.79 -5.29 12.91
CA PRO A 416 23.99 -5.98 12.45
C PRO A 416 25.23 -5.09 12.63
N SER A 417 26.31 -5.63 13.22
CA SER A 417 27.56 -4.92 13.48
C SER A 417 28.73 -5.44 12.65
N ARG A 418 29.00 -6.75 12.71
CA ARG A 418 30.08 -7.39 11.92
C ARG A 418 29.74 -8.83 11.55
N LEU A 419 30.38 -9.33 10.51
CA LEU A 419 30.22 -10.70 10.02
C LEU A 419 31.36 -11.58 10.57
N GLU A 420 31.03 -12.79 11.02
CA GLU A 420 32.02 -13.78 11.42
C GLU A 420 32.26 -14.74 10.24
N ILE A 421 33.45 -14.66 9.65
CA ILE A 421 33.82 -15.39 8.44
C ILE A 421 35.10 -16.18 8.72
N GLU A 422 35.04 -17.48 8.43
CA GLU A 422 36.16 -18.41 8.56
C GLU A 422 36.32 -19.15 7.23
N ASP A 423 37.53 -19.16 6.66
CA ASP A 423 37.82 -19.76 5.35
C ASP A 423 36.88 -19.28 4.21
N GLY A 424 36.48 -18.01 4.25
CA GLY A 424 35.56 -17.42 3.26
C GLY A 424 34.10 -17.86 3.40
N LYS A 425 33.75 -18.56 4.48
CA LYS A 425 32.38 -19.03 4.79
C LYS A 425 31.82 -18.34 6.01
N LEU A 426 30.54 -17.97 5.94
CA LEU A 426 29.81 -17.40 7.08
C LEU A 426 29.67 -18.42 8.22
N LYS A 427 30.01 -18.00 9.45
CA LYS A 427 29.75 -18.75 10.70
C LYS A 427 28.67 -18.11 11.56
N GLY A 428 28.44 -16.82 11.38
CA GLY A 428 27.36 -16.10 12.04
C GLY A 428 27.49 -14.59 11.88
N ILE A 429 26.59 -13.89 12.56
CA ILE A 429 26.56 -12.43 12.58
C ILE A 429 26.63 -11.92 14.01
N TRP A 430 27.44 -10.90 14.22
CA TRP A 430 27.46 -10.13 15.45
C TRP A 430 26.44 -9.01 15.36
N VAL A 431 25.64 -8.89 16.41
CA VAL A 431 24.61 -7.87 16.52
C VAL A 431 24.82 -7.01 17.75
N GLU A 432 24.62 -5.71 17.58
CA GLU A 432 24.64 -4.73 18.66
C GLU A 432 23.23 -4.58 19.25
N PRO A 433 23.04 -4.79 20.56
CA PRO A 433 21.78 -4.55 21.23
C PRO A 433 21.35 -3.07 21.18
N GLN A 434 20.07 -2.85 20.84
CA GLN A 434 19.49 -1.53 20.64
C GLN A 434 18.44 -1.22 21.70
N MET A 435 18.23 0.06 21.99
CA MET A 435 17.10 0.58 22.74
C MET A 435 16.30 1.60 21.93
N ILE A 436 15.03 1.78 22.30
CA ILE A 436 14.11 2.70 21.62
C ILE A 436 14.45 4.15 21.95
N SER A 437 14.38 5.01 20.94
CA SER A 437 14.64 6.44 21.00
C SER A 437 13.48 7.24 20.39
N LYS A 438 13.73 8.50 20.03
CA LYS A 438 12.75 9.44 19.48
C LYS A 438 12.01 8.86 18.28
N ILE A 439 10.73 9.20 18.15
CA ILE A 439 9.96 8.91 16.94
C ILE A 439 10.48 9.80 15.81
N LYS A 440 10.87 9.20 14.67
CA LYS A 440 11.24 9.91 13.44
C LYS A 440 10.49 9.29 12.28
N GLY A 441 9.80 10.12 11.48
CA GLY A 441 9.03 9.64 10.32
C GLY A 441 7.93 8.65 10.71
N GLY A 442 7.23 8.89 11.83
CA GLY A 442 6.11 8.06 12.30
C GLY A 442 6.50 6.75 12.97
N ARG A 443 7.79 6.40 13.07
CA ARG A 443 8.25 5.16 13.72
C ARG A 443 9.30 5.43 14.78
N ALA A 444 9.41 4.53 15.75
CA ALA A 444 10.44 4.61 16.77
C ALA A 444 11.84 4.52 16.14
N SER A 445 12.72 5.47 16.46
CA SER A 445 14.16 5.32 16.16
C SER A 445 14.81 4.42 17.20
N VAL A 446 16.03 3.99 16.92
CA VAL A 446 16.82 3.15 17.84
C VAL A 446 18.23 3.69 17.95
N VAL A 447 18.83 3.45 19.11
CA VAL A 447 20.23 3.75 19.42
C VAL A 447 20.84 2.55 20.18
N PRO A 448 22.17 2.36 20.15
CA PRO A 448 22.83 1.34 20.94
C PRO A 448 22.48 1.48 22.43
N ASN A 449 22.23 0.36 23.12
CA ASN A 449 21.94 0.38 24.56
C ASN A 449 23.19 0.29 25.46
N GLY A 450 24.37 0.07 24.86
CA GLY A 450 25.65 -0.05 25.56
C GLY A 450 26.02 -1.47 26.05
N GLU A 451 25.16 -2.46 25.82
CA GLU A 451 25.50 -3.87 26.07
C GLU A 451 26.50 -4.39 25.04
N ALA A 452 27.26 -5.42 25.42
CA ALA A 452 28.22 -6.07 24.53
C ALA A 452 27.52 -6.69 23.31
N GLU A 453 28.25 -6.76 22.20
CA GLU A 453 27.78 -7.44 20.99
C GLU A 453 27.42 -8.90 21.28
N GLN A 454 26.38 -9.37 20.61
CA GLN A 454 25.90 -10.74 20.73
C GLN A 454 26.13 -11.49 19.43
N PHE A 455 26.58 -12.73 19.55
CA PHE A 455 26.80 -13.59 18.39
C PHE A 455 25.56 -14.42 18.08
N ILE A 456 25.07 -14.34 16.83
CA ILE A 456 24.01 -15.17 16.30
C ILE A 456 24.62 -16.12 15.28
N PRO A 457 24.72 -17.43 15.59
CA PRO A 457 25.34 -18.37 14.69
C PRO A 457 24.40 -18.72 13.52
N CYS A 458 24.89 -18.54 12.30
CA CYS A 458 24.17 -18.88 11.07
C CYS A 458 25.16 -19.17 9.93
N GLU A 459 24.77 -20.08 9.05
CA GLU A 459 25.54 -20.48 7.86
C GLU A 459 24.96 -19.84 6.61
N VAL A 460 23.70 -19.37 6.69
CA VAL A 460 23.02 -18.63 5.63
C VAL A 460 22.54 -17.29 6.19
N LEU A 461 22.91 -16.20 5.54
CA LEU A 461 22.44 -14.85 5.85
C LEU A 461 21.75 -14.26 4.62
N VAL A 462 20.46 -13.93 4.78
CA VAL A 462 19.67 -13.26 3.75
C VAL A 462 19.50 -11.79 4.11
N VAL A 463 19.95 -10.90 3.24
CA VAL A 463 19.92 -9.45 3.45
C VAL A 463 18.67 -8.85 2.80
N ALA A 464 17.73 -8.35 3.62
CA ALA A 464 16.43 -7.82 3.19
C ALA A 464 16.21 -6.35 3.64
N ILE A 465 17.24 -5.50 3.47
CA ILE A 465 17.22 -4.09 3.91
C ILE A 465 16.76 -3.08 2.84
N GLY A 466 16.28 -3.58 1.70
CA GLY A 466 15.65 -2.78 0.65
C GLY A 466 16.19 -3.07 -0.75
N GLN A 467 15.48 -2.52 -1.73
CA GLN A 467 15.78 -2.67 -3.15
C GLN A 467 16.45 -1.39 -3.68
N ASN A 468 17.15 -1.52 -4.81
CA ASN A 468 17.75 -0.43 -5.56
C ASN A 468 17.42 -0.57 -7.05
N ILE A 469 17.64 0.49 -7.83
CA ILE A 469 17.32 0.56 -9.26
C ILE A 469 18.63 0.55 -10.05
N GLU A 470 18.64 -0.19 -11.16
CA GLU A 470 19.75 -0.16 -12.12
C GLU A 470 19.57 1.06 -13.03
N THR A 471 20.45 2.06 -12.89
CA THR A 471 20.31 3.38 -13.56
C THR A 471 21.40 3.68 -14.58
N GLU A 472 22.53 2.99 -14.53
CA GLU A 472 23.76 3.32 -15.29
C GLU A 472 23.49 3.47 -16.80
N HIS A 473 22.90 2.46 -17.44
CA HIS A 473 22.59 2.50 -18.88
C HIS A 473 21.59 3.60 -19.29
N TYR A 474 20.74 4.05 -18.37
CA TYR A 474 19.77 5.12 -18.65
C TYR A 474 20.43 6.50 -18.53
N GLU A 475 21.33 6.65 -17.55
CA GLU A 475 22.12 7.86 -17.36
C GLU A 475 23.02 8.12 -18.57
N ASP A 476 23.65 7.07 -19.12
CA ASP A 476 24.52 7.15 -20.31
C ASP A 476 23.81 7.73 -21.55
N VAL A 477 22.49 7.55 -21.65
CA VAL A 477 21.66 8.06 -22.76
C VAL A 477 20.91 9.36 -22.40
N GLY A 478 21.28 9.99 -21.29
CA GLY A 478 20.80 11.32 -20.88
C GLY A 478 19.50 11.31 -20.06
N VAL A 479 19.06 10.15 -19.55
CA VAL A 479 17.91 10.10 -18.65
C VAL A 479 18.31 10.66 -17.28
N PRO A 480 17.58 11.66 -16.75
CA PRO A 480 17.93 12.27 -15.46
C PRO A 480 17.68 11.29 -14.30
N ILE A 481 18.69 11.17 -13.44
CA ILE A 481 18.65 10.34 -12.23
C ILE A 481 18.75 11.23 -10.99
N GLU A 482 17.82 11.08 -10.06
CA GLU A 482 17.87 11.75 -8.75
C GLU A 482 17.79 10.74 -7.62
N LYS A 483 18.76 10.79 -6.70
CA LYS A 483 18.81 9.91 -5.51
C LYS A 483 18.71 8.40 -5.85
N GLY A 484 19.30 7.99 -6.98
CA GLY A 484 19.29 6.61 -7.46
C GLY A 484 17.95 6.14 -8.04
N LYS A 485 17.10 7.07 -8.50
CA LYS A 485 15.84 6.78 -9.21
C LYS A 485 15.77 7.57 -10.51
N ILE A 486 15.01 7.08 -11.47
CA ILE A 486 14.71 7.81 -12.70
C ILE A 486 13.80 8.99 -12.36
N PHE A 487 14.23 10.20 -12.65
CA PHE A 487 13.48 11.41 -12.35
C PHE A 487 12.55 11.78 -13.52
N THR A 488 11.25 11.77 -13.29
CA THR A 488 10.24 12.09 -14.31
C THR A 488 9.46 13.34 -13.94
N LEU A 489 8.85 13.97 -14.95
CA LEU A 489 7.77 14.93 -14.75
C LEU A 489 6.53 14.22 -14.17
N PRO A 490 5.53 14.96 -13.63
CA PRO A 490 4.30 14.36 -13.08
C PRO A 490 3.51 13.49 -14.07
N ASN A 491 3.64 13.75 -15.37
CA ASN A 491 3.03 12.96 -16.45
C ASN A 491 3.88 11.73 -16.85
N GLY A 492 4.99 11.45 -16.18
CA GLY A 492 5.90 10.34 -16.47
C GLY A 492 6.91 10.60 -17.59
N GLY A 493 6.81 11.73 -18.29
CA GLY A 493 7.75 12.10 -19.36
C GLY A 493 9.03 12.78 -18.83
N PHE A 494 9.90 13.18 -19.78
CA PHE A 494 11.14 13.87 -19.49
C PHE A 494 11.23 15.23 -20.19
N ARG A 495 11.89 16.19 -19.55
CA ARG A 495 12.15 17.50 -20.17
C ARG A 495 13.23 17.34 -21.25
N GLY A 496 12.88 17.67 -22.49
CA GLY A 496 13.84 17.66 -23.62
C GLY A 496 14.08 16.28 -24.25
N ILE A 497 13.37 15.24 -23.83
CA ILE A 497 13.46 13.88 -24.41
C ILE A 497 12.06 13.42 -24.84
N PRO A 498 11.54 13.89 -25.98
CA PRO A 498 10.19 13.55 -26.43
C PRO A 498 10.06 12.06 -26.74
N GLY A 499 8.88 11.50 -26.49
CA GLY A 499 8.54 10.10 -26.76
C GLY A 499 9.11 9.10 -25.76
N LEU A 500 9.83 9.55 -24.73
CA LEU A 500 10.33 8.70 -23.66
C LEU A 500 9.57 8.96 -22.36
N PHE A 501 9.18 7.88 -21.68
CA PHE A 501 8.46 7.89 -20.42
C PHE A 501 9.08 6.89 -19.45
N ALA A 502 8.88 7.10 -18.14
CA ALA A 502 9.19 6.10 -17.13
C ALA A 502 8.13 6.08 -16.02
N GLY A 503 7.89 4.90 -15.45
CA GLY A 503 6.86 4.70 -14.45
C GLY A 503 7.07 3.48 -13.57
N GLY A 504 6.24 3.34 -12.54
CA GLY A 504 6.37 2.28 -11.54
C GLY A 504 7.58 2.47 -10.63
N ASP A 505 8.07 1.37 -10.06
CA ASP A 505 9.07 1.41 -8.98
C ASP A 505 10.40 2.08 -9.38
N CYS A 506 10.77 2.12 -10.66
CA CYS A 506 11.99 2.81 -11.09
C CYS A 506 11.88 4.34 -11.05
N ALA A 507 10.67 4.89 -11.07
CA ALA A 507 10.41 6.33 -10.95
C ALA A 507 9.96 6.71 -9.52
N SER A 508 8.99 5.99 -8.94
CA SER A 508 8.49 6.28 -7.59
C SER A 508 9.38 5.74 -6.46
N GLY A 509 10.19 4.72 -6.74
CA GLY A 509 10.76 3.82 -5.75
C GLY A 509 9.81 2.66 -5.41
N PRO A 510 10.30 1.64 -4.67
CA PRO A 510 9.54 0.43 -4.36
C PRO A 510 8.19 0.74 -3.68
N ALA A 511 7.10 0.25 -4.28
CA ALA A 511 5.74 0.46 -3.81
C ALA A 511 4.92 -0.83 -3.83
N THR A 512 3.61 -0.72 -3.62
CA THR A 512 2.67 -1.84 -3.68
C THR A 512 2.21 -2.07 -5.12
N VAL A 513 1.77 -3.29 -5.41
CA VAL A 513 1.32 -3.69 -6.76
C VAL A 513 0.17 -2.81 -7.27
N ILE A 514 -0.79 -2.47 -6.41
CA ILE A 514 -1.90 -1.59 -6.77
C ILE A 514 -1.44 -0.16 -7.08
N LYS A 515 -0.36 0.33 -6.47
CA LYS A 515 0.26 1.62 -6.84
C LYS A 515 0.97 1.55 -8.18
N ALA A 516 1.59 0.42 -8.52
CA ALA A 516 2.17 0.22 -9.85
C ALA A 516 1.10 0.20 -10.94
N ILE A 517 -0.05 -0.42 -10.68
CA ILE A 517 -1.22 -0.43 -11.58
C ILE A 517 -1.83 0.98 -11.73
N ALA A 518 -1.93 1.73 -10.63
CA ALA A 518 -2.37 3.13 -10.65
C ALA A 518 -1.43 4.01 -11.49
N ALA A 519 -0.12 3.88 -11.30
CA ALA A 519 0.87 4.58 -12.12
C ALA A 519 0.73 4.19 -13.60
N ALA A 520 0.48 2.91 -13.90
CA ALA A 520 0.31 2.43 -15.27
C ALA A 520 -0.90 3.03 -15.98
N LYS A 521 -2.01 3.25 -15.25
CA LYS A 521 -3.22 3.96 -15.73
C LYS A 521 -2.88 5.40 -16.14
N VAL A 522 -2.13 6.11 -15.29
CA VAL A 522 -1.62 7.46 -15.59
C VAL A 522 -0.66 7.45 -16.77
N MET A 523 0.26 6.48 -16.87
CA MET A 523 1.21 6.39 -17.98
C MET A 523 0.49 6.13 -19.31
N ALA A 524 -0.49 5.21 -19.33
CA ALA A 524 -1.25 4.89 -20.53
C ALA A 524 -1.98 6.13 -21.08
N ALA A 525 -2.72 6.85 -20.22
CA ALA A 525 -3.43 8.07 -20.62
C ALA A 525 -2.49 9.18 -21.13
N ASN A 526 -1.34 9.39 -20.48
CA ASN A 526 -0.38 10.41 -20.93
C ASN A 526 0.36 10.03 -22.23
N ILE A 527 0.58 8.74 -22.47
CA ILE A 527 1.15 8.26 -23.73
C ILE A 527 0.13 8.39 -24.86
N ASP A 528 -1.13 8.03 -24.62
CA ASP A 528 -2.24 8.23 -25.58
C ASP A 528 -2.37 9.70 -25.99
N GLU A 529 -2.39 10.61 -25.01
CA GLU A 529 -2.37 12.06 -25.20
C GLU A 529 -1.17 12.52 -26.03
N TYR A 530 0.03 12.04 -25.69
CA TYR A 530 1.25 12.37 -26.42
C TYR A 530 1.21 11.92 -27.88
N LEU A 531 0.56 10.79 -28.16
CA LEU A 531 0.37 10.27 -29.52
C LEU A 531 -0.74 10.98 -30.30
N GLY A 532 -1.45 11.93 -29.66
CA GLY A 532 -2.50 12.75 -30.27
C GLY A 532 -3.90 12.14 -30.18
N TYR A 533 -4.13 11.27 -29.21
CA TYR A 533 -5.42 10.61 -28.96
C TYR A 533 -5.95 10.94 -27.56
N HIS A 534 -7.24 10.66 -27.35
CA HIS A 534 -7.93 10.85 -26.06
C HIS A 534 -8.95 9.71 -25.86
N HIS A 535 -8.46 8.47 -25.86
CA HIS A 535 -9.32 7.31 -25.71
C HIS A 535 -9.87 7.19 -24.29
N GLU A 536 -11.15 6.86 -24.17
CA GLU A 536 -11.81 6.59 -22.90
C GLU A 536 -11.89 5.08 -22.66
N ILE A 537 -11.56 4.64 -21.45
CA ILE A 537 -11.74 3.24 -21.02
C ILE A 537 -13.05 3.11 -20.27
N THR A 538 -13.92 2.22 -20.74
CA THR A 538 -15.26 2.00 -20.17
C THR A 538 -15.51 0.52 -19.92
N CYS A 539 -16.54 0.19 -19.14
CA CYS A 539 -17.00 -1.17 -18.95
C CYS A 539 -18.53 -1.20 -19.06
N SER A 540 -19.07 -2.09 -19.89
CA SER A 540 -20.53 -2.18 -20.15
C SER A 540 -21.28 -3.01 -19.11
N VAL A 541 -20.62 -3.45 -18.04
CA VAL A 541 -21.25 -4.26 -17.00
C VAL A 541 -22.30 -3.45 -16.24
N ASP A 542 -23.54 -3.93 -16.32
CA ASP A 542 -24.67 -3.41 -15.56
C ASP A 542 -24.58 -3.84 -14.09
N ILE A 543 -24.73 -2.88 -13.17
CA ILE A 543 -24.57 -3.12 -11.73
C ILE A 543 -25.94 -3.25 -11.07
N PRO A 544 -26.14 -4.25 -10.19
CA PRO A 544 -27.36 -4.38 -9.41
C PRO A 544 -27.69 -3.13 -8.58
N GLU A 545 -28.96 -2.74 -8.59
CA GLU A 545 -29.49 -1.68 -7.73
C GLU A 545 -29.21 -1.96 -6.23
N PRO A 546 -29.01 -0.93 -5.41
CA PRO A 546 -28.75 -1.12 -3.99
C PRO A 546 -30.00 -1.67 -3.30
N ASN A 547 -29.79 -2.71 -2.48
CA ASN A 547 -30.85 -3.21 -1.61
C ASN A 547 -31.04 -2.25 -0.41
N ILE A 548 -32.29 -1.82 -0.19
CA ILE A 548 -32.72 -0.88 0.84
C ILE A 548 -33.02 -1.52 2.20
N GLU A 549 -32.85 -2.83 2.33
CA GLU A 549 -33.03 -3.56 3.59
C GLU A 549 -32.03 -3.11 4.66
N ASP A 550 -32.51 -3.08 5.90
CA ASP A 550 -31.70 -2.75 7.06
C ASP A 550 -30.50 -3.68 7.18
N LYS A 551 -29.33 -3.07 7.36
CA LYS A 551 -28.07 -3.79 7.54
C LYS A 551 -27.91 -4.15 9.01
N THR A 552 -28.13 -5.41 9.35
CA THR A 552 -27.90 -5.93 10.70
C THR A 552 -26.42 -6.09 11.00
N TYR A 553 -26.07 -6.10 12.29
CA TYR A 553 -24.71 -6.40 12.76
C TYR A 553 -24.32 -7.83 12.33
N CYS A 554 -23.17 -7.94 11.68
CA CYS A 554 -22.64 -9.18 11.16
C CYS A 554 -21.11 -9.10 11.15
N GLY A 555 -20.44 -10.04 11.82
CA GLY A 555 -18.99 -10.08 11.88
C GLY A 555 -18.33 -10.29 10.51
N ARG A 556 -17.09 -9.80 10.37
CA ARG A 556 -16.28 -9.97 9.16
C ARG A 556 -15.91 -11.42 8.93
N VAL A 557 -16.06 -11.88 7.70
CA VAL A 557 -15.55 -13.20 7.28
C VAL A 557 -14.04 -13.10 7.07
N GLU A 558 -13.28 -13.90 7.81
CA GLU A 558 -11.84 -14.07 7.61
C GLU A 558 -11.52 -15.21 6.64
N LEU A 559 -10.40 -15.08 5.93
CA LEU A 559 -9.88 -16.16 5.09
C LEU A 559 -9.13 -17.16 5.98
N PRO A 560 -9.52 -18.44 6.01
CA PRO A 560 -8.80 -19.42 6.80
C PRO A 560 -7.44 -19.72 6.17
N GLU A 561 -6.47 -20.16 6.97
CA GLU A 561 -5.17 -20.63 6.48
C GLU A 561 -5.02 -22.13 6.70
N ARG A 562 -4.17 -22.77 5.88
CA ARG A 562 -3.70 -24.13 6.15
C ARG A 562 -2.94 -24.17 7.48
N GLU A 563 -3.04 -25.30 8.17
CA GLU A 563 -2.31 -25.53 9.42
C GLU A 563 -0.80 -25.28 9.24
N ALA A 564 -0.21 -24.58 10.21
CA ALA A 564 1.19 -24.15 10.14
C ALA A 564 2.15 -25.33 9.96
N CYS A 565 1.94 -26.43 10.69
CA CYS A 565 2.76 -27.65 10.59
C CYS A 565 2.70 -28.35 9.23
N MET A 566 1.63 -28.14 8.45
CA MET A 566 1.48 -28.72 7.12
C MET A 566 2.03 -27.79 6.03
N ARG A 567 1.77 -26.48 6.14
CA ARG A 567 2.19 -25.51 5.10
C ARG A 567 3.68 -25.22 5.07
N VAL A 568 4.44 -25.60 6.09
CA VAL A 568 5.90 -25.52 6.10
C VAL A 568 6.55 -26.61 5.22
N LEU A 569 5.81 -27.65 4.83
CA LEU A 569 6.34 -28.79 4.08
C LEU A 569 6.32 -28.59 2.57
N ASP A 570 5.65 -27.54 2.08
CA ASP A 570 5.47 -27.29 0.65
C ASP A 570 5.33 -25.80 0.31
N PHE A 571 5.31 -25.52 -0.98
CA PHE A 571 5.10 -24.19 -1.55
C PHE A 571 3.67 -23.98 -2.08
N ASN A 572 2.70 -24.78 -1.63
CA ASN A 572 1.30 -24.60 -2.01
C ASN A 572 0.69 -23.39 -1.27
N GLY A 573 -0.38 -22.82 -1.83
CA GLY A 573 -1.07 -21.65 -1.27
C GLY A 573 -1.38 -21.79 0.23
N VAL A 574 -1.00 -20.79 1.03
CA VAL A 574 -1.20 -20.80 2.50
C VAL A 574 -2.64 -20.49 2.87
N GLU A 575 -3.16 -19.39 2.33
CA GLU A 575 -4.49 -18.89 2.62
C GLU A 575 -5.50 -19.62 1.74
N LEU A 576 -6.64 -20.00 2.30
CA LEU A 576 -7.76 -20.64 1.62
C LEU A 576 -8.79 -19.59 1.19
N ASN A 577 -9.62 -19.93 0.21
CA ASN A 577 -10.67 -19.03 -0.24
C ASN A 577 -11.92 -19.11 0.66
N MET A 578 -12.78 -18.09 0.60
CA MET A 578 -14.11 -18.13 1.20
C MET A 578 -14.94 -19.22 0.51
N ASN A 579 -15.80 -19.88 1.28
CA ASN A 579 -16.90 -20.63 0.67
C ASN A 579 -17.97 -19.66 0.16
N GLU A 580 -18.80 -20.12 -0.77
CA GLU A 580 -19.83 -19.30 -1.42
C GLU A 580 -20.78 -18.64 -0.41
N LYS A 581 -21.32 -19.39 0.55
CA LYS A 581 -22.24 -18.81 1.55
C LYS A 581 -21.60 -17.67 2.35
N ALA A 582 -20.35 -17.83 2.75
CA ALA A 582 -19.60 -16.82 3.48
C ALA A 582 -19.30 -15.60 2.60
N ALA A 583 -18.90 -15.80 1.34
CA ALA A 583 -18.66 -14.70 0.40
C ALA A 583 -19.93 -13.88 0.14
N HIS A 584 -21.09 -14.53 0.00
CA HIS A 584 -22.35 -13.83 -0.21
C HIS A 584 -22.83 -13.08 1.03
N GLN A 585 -22.66 -13.67 2.22
CA GLN A 585 -22.91 -12.97 3.48
C GLN A 585 -22.00 -11.74 3.60
N GLU A 586 -20.71 -11.89 3.30
CA GLU A 586 -19.71 -10.84 3.37
C GLU A 586 -20.01 -9.71 2.37
N ALA A 587 -20.37 -10.04 1.13
CA ALA A 587 -20.79 -9.07 0.13
C ALA A 587 -22.07 -8.33 0.53
N ALA A 588 -23.03 -9.01 1.17
CA ALA A 588 -24.27 -8.40 1.65
C ALA A 588 -24.07 -7.37 2.76
N ARG A 589 -22.92 -7.40 3.48
CA ARG A 589 -22.55 -6.40 4.49
C ARG A 589 -22.24 -5.03 3.88
N CYS A 590 -21.91 -4.94 2.59
CA CYS A 590 -21.59 -3.67 1.94
C CYS A 590 -22.74 -2.66 2.07
N LEU A 591 -22.40 -1.45 2.51
CA LEU A 591 -23.34 -0.35 2.74
C LEU A 591 -23.72 0.42 1.47
N ARG A 592 -23.18 0.04 0.29
CA ARG A 592 -23.38 0.73 -1.00
C ARG A 592 -23.25 2.25 -0.88
N CYS A 593 -22.10 2.70 -0.35
CA CYS A 593 -21.79 4.11 -0.15
C CYS A 593 -21.68 4.92 -1.46
N ASP A 594 -21.65 4.23 -2.60
CA ASP A 594 -21.83 4.74 -3.96
C ASP A 594 -23.26 5.28 -4.21
N HIS A 595 -24.27 4.75 -3.54
CA HIS A 595 -25.67 5.22 -3.63
C HIS A 595 -26.17 5.95 -2.39
N PHE A 596 -25.62 5.66 -1.20
CA PHE A 596 -26.09 6.24 0.07
C PHE A 596 -25.09 7.23 0.69
N GLY A 597 -25.63 8.29 1.32
CA GLY A 597 -24.84 9.33 1.98
C GLY A 597 -24.21 10.31 0.98
N PHE A 598 -23.01 10.82 1.29
CA PHE A 598 -22.35 11.83 0.44
C PHE A 598 -21.93 11.32 -0.95
N GLY A 599 -21.93 10.00 -1.18
CA GLY A 599 -21.58 9.39 -2.47
C GLY A 599 -22.54 9.71 -3.62
N ILE A 600 -23.78 10.10 -3.30
CA ILE A 600 -24.81 10.42 -4.30
C ILE A 600 -24.61 11.79 -4.97
N PHE A 601 -23.95 12.74 -4.29
CA PHE A 601 -23.98 14.16 -4.71
C PHE A 601 -22.86 14.54 -5.68
N LYS A 602 -21.66 13.97 -5.54
CA LYS A 602 -20.50 14.17 -6.45
C LYS A 602 -19.51 13.01 -6.35
N GLY A 603 -19.04 12.49 -7.47
CA GLY A 603 -17.91 11.56 -7.51
C GLY A 603 -18.23 10.10 -7.19
N GLY A 604 -19.50 9.67 -7.19
CA GLY A 604 -19.90 8.29 -6.86
C GLY A 604 -19.16 7.19 -7.66
N ARG A 605 -19.80 6.61 -8.67
CA ARG A 605 -19.14 5.63 -9.55
C ARG A 605 -18.51 6.33 -10.75
N GLU A 606 -17.20 6.16 -10.94
CA GLU A 606 -16.52 6.55 -12.17
C GLU A 606 -16.77 5.46 -13.22
N SER A 607 -17.58 5.72 -14.25
CA SER A 607 -17.87 4.74 -15.31
C SER A 607 -16.81 4.75 -16.42
N ILE A 608 -16.08 5.85 -16.56
CA ILE A 608 -15.08 6.09 -17.58
C ILE A 608 -13.82 6.67 -16.92
N TRP A 609 -12.67 6.47 -17.54
CA TRP A 609 -11.45 7.21 -17.22
C TRP A 609 -10.57 7.38 -18.45
#